data_AF-A0A640TPV4-F1
#
_entry.id   AF-A0A640TPV4-F1
#
_cell.length_a   1.000
_cell.length_b   1.000
_cell.length_c   1.000
_cell.angle_alpha   90.00
_cell.angle_beta   90.00
_cell.angle_gamma   90.00
#
_symmetry.space_group_name_H-M   'P 1'
#
loop_
_entity.id
_entity.type
_entity.pdbx_description
1 polymer ?
#
loop_
_entity_poly.entity_id
_entity_poly.type
_entity_poly.pdbx_seq_one_letter_code
_entity_poly.pdbx_strand_id
1 'polypeptide(L)'
;MRRIAAADFTGSPQRYIAQLDVTTGEIESRWGSGDITWDDLGAWITFAFELNNDALVALVREKENAPAPGYILTAIGRTPPNEVLMEFIGEFGIPHSRVAHKGFP
;
A
#
# COMPACT_ATOMS: atom_id res chain seq x y z
N MET A 1 12.92 1.57 -1.58
CA MET A 1 11.82 0.59 -1.65
C MET A 1 11.83 0.02 -3.04
N ARG A 2 11.54 -1.26 -3.18
CA ARG A 2 11.59 -1.98 -4.45
C ARG A 2 10.19 -2.37 -4.88
N ARG A 3 9.78 -1.99 -6.10
CA ARG A 3 8.52 -2.50 -6.69
C ARG A 3 8.67 -3.99 -6.96
N ILE A 4 7.63 -4.73 -6.65
CA ILE A 4 7.56 -6.19 -6.66
C ILE A 4 6.28 -6.60 -7.40
N ALA A 5 6.16 -7.79 -8.00
CA ALA A 5 4.89 -8.15 -8.64
C ALA A 5 3.79 -8.32 -7.58
N ALA A 6 2.54 -7.96 -7.88
CA ALA A 6 1.44 -8.21 -6.94
C ALA A 6 1.32 -9.70 -6.54
N ALA A 7 1.68 -10.62 -7.45
CA ALA A 7 1.73 -12.06 -7.18
C ALA A 7 2.80 -12.46 -6.15
N ASP A 8 3.81 -11.63 -5.91
CA ASP A 8 4.84 -11.87 -4.89
C ASP A 8 4.43 -11.30 -3.52
N PHE A 9 3.39 -10.45 -3.44
CA PHE A 9 2.80 -9.98 -2.20
C PHE A 9 1.92 -11.06 -1.58
N THR A 10 2.56 -12.09 -1.01
CA THR A 10 1.89 -13.26 -0.45
C THR A 10 2.37 -13.53 0.97
N GLY A 11 1.46 -14.00 1.83
CA GLY A 11 1.76 -14.30 3.22
C GLY A 11 0.67 -13.85 4.20
N SER A 12 0.91 -14.11 5.49
CA SER A 12 -0.04 -13.87 6.57
C SER A 12 0.69 -13.54 7.88
N PRO A 13 0.12 -12.70 8.78
CA PRO A 13 -1.14 -11.97 8.60
C PRO A 13 -0.97 -10.75 7.69
N GLN A 14 -2.00 -10.46 6.89
CA GLN A 14 -2.13 -9.19 6.20
C GLN A 14 -2.86 -8.19 7.12
N ARG A 15 -2.27 -7.02 7.32
CA ARG A 15 -2.76 -6.00 8.26
C ARG A 15 -3.00 -4.69 7.54
N TYR A 16 -4.10 -4.04 7.89
CA TYR A 16 -4.37 -2.65 7.52
C TYR A 16 -3.43 -1.73 8.30
N ILE A 17 -2.63 -0.93 7.58
CA ILE A 17 -1.64 -0.02 8.19
C ILE A 17 -2.16 1.41 8.19
N ALA A 18 -2.58 1.91 7.04
CA ALA A 18 -3.06 3.27 6.90
C ALA A 18 -3.88 3.47 5.62
N GLN A 19 -4.63 4.55 5.56
CA GLN A 19 -5.14 5.13 4.32
C GLN A 19 -4.30 6.36 3.99
N LEU A 20 -3.84 6.44 2.74
CA LEU A 20 -2.97 7.51 2.25
C LEU A 20 -3.69 8.33 1.19
N ASP A 21 -3.63 9.64 1.31
CA ASP A 21 -4.07 10.61 0.31
C ASP A 21 -3.04 10.72 -0.82
N VAL A 22 -3.04 9.72 -1.70
CA VAL A 22 -2.21 9.65 -2.90
C VAL A 22 -3.07 9.23 -4.09
N THR A 23 -2.83 9.84 -5.24
CA THR A 23 -3.57 9.53 -6.47
C THR A 23 -2.91 8.42 -7.27
N THR A 24 -3.68 7.75 -8.13
CA THR A 24 -3.14 6.75 -9.07
C THR A 24 -2.06 7.38 -9.95
N GLY A 25 -2.28 8.59 -10.47
CA GLY A 25 -1.30 9.28 -11.30
C GLY A 25 0.02 9.58 -10.59
N GLU A 26 -0.02 9.95 -9.30
CA GLU A 26 1.20 10.14 -8.51
C GLU A 26 2.00 8.83 -8.39
N ILE A 27 1.32 7.71 -8.07
CA ILE A 27 1.99 6.41 -7.95
C ILE A 27 2.52 5.95 -9.33
N GLU A 28 1.70 6.02 -10.36
CA GLU A 28 2.08 5.55 -11.70
C GLU A 28 3.23 6.36 -12.31
N SER A 29 3.33 7.65 -12.00
CA SER A 29 4.44 8.49 -12.45
C SER A 29 5.81 8.00 -11.96
N ARG A 30 5.86 7.27 -10.83
CA ARG A 30 7.10 6.79 -10.23
C ARG A 30 7.33 5.29 -10.40
N TRP A 31 6.27 4.49 -10.44
CA TRP A 31 6.39 3.02 -10.46
C TRP A 31 5.73 2.34 -11.66
N GLY A 32 5.23 3.12 -12.63
CA GLY A 32 4.47 2.60 -13.76
C GLY A 32 3.10 2.10 -13.35
N SER A 33 2.38 1.44 -14.26
CA SER A 33 1.01 1.00 -14.03
C SER A 33 0.88 0.00 -12.88
N GLY A 34 -0.23 0.10 -12.15
CA GLY A 34 -0.59 -0.86 -11.11
C GLY A 34 -1.00 -2.22 -11.67
N ASP A 35 -0.81 -3.27 -10.88
CA ASP A 35 -1.34 -4.59 -11.19
C ASP A 35 -2.85 -4.61 -10.92
N ILE A 36 -3.61 -5.42 -11.67
CA ILE A 36 -5.02 -5.68 -11.36
C ILE A 36 -5.11 -7.01 -10.61
N THR A 37 -5.47 -6.94 -9.34
CA THR A 37 -5.75 -8.11 -8.48
C THR A 37 -7.25 -8.24 -8.24
N TRP A 38 -7.68 -9.42 -7.81
CA TRP A 38 -9.09 -9.73 -7.60
C TRP A 38 -9.31 -10.35 -6.21
N ASP A 39 -10.37 -9.93 -5.55
CA ASP A 39 -10.94 -10.62 -4.38
C ASP A 39 -12.46 -10.74 -4.53
N ASP A 40 -13.15 -11.20 -3.48
CA ASP A 40 -14.62 -11.38 -3.48
C ASP A 40 -15.39 -10.05 -3.61
N LEU A 41 -14.72 -8.90 -3.43
CA LEU A 41 -15.30 -7.56 -3.54
C LEU A 41 -15.11 -6.92 -4.91
N GLY A 42 -14.17 -7.42 -5.72
CA GLY A 42 -13.98 -7.00 -7.11
C GLY A 42 -12.52 -6.83 -7.54
N ALA A 43 -12.31 -5.94 -8.50
CA ALA A 43 -10.99 -5.65 -9.05
C ALA A 43 -10.30 -4.53 -8.28
N TRP A 44 -9.03 -4.73 -7.96
CA TRP A 44 -8.20 -3.79 -7.22
C TRP A 44 -6.99 -3.37 -8.04
N ILE A 45 -6.69 -2.07 -8.03
CA ILE A 45 -5.40 -1.55 -8.47
C ILE A 45 -4.41 -1.75 -7.33
N THR A 46 -3.36 -2.52 -7.58
CA THR A 46 -2.41 -2.95 -6.56
C THR A 46 -0.98 -2.55 -6.93
N PHE A 47 -0.30 -1.91 -5.97
CA PHE A 47 1.13 -1.65 -6.00
C PHE A 47 1.79 -2.28 -4.78
N ALA A 48 2.39 -3.44 -4.98
CA ALA A 48 3.20 -4.15 -4.01
C ALA A 48 4.68 -3.74 -4.00
N PHE A 49 5.27 -3.69 -2.82
CA PHE A 49 6.64 -3.30 -2.59
C PHE A 49 7.30 -4.13 -1.48
N GLU A 50 8.62 -4.24 -1.59
CA GLU A 50 9.48 -4.62 -0.49
C GLU A 50 10.20 -3.36 0.03
N LEU A 51 10.09 -3.12 1.33
CA LEU A 51 10.77 -2.03 2.04
C LEU A 51 12.21 -2.43 2.40
N ASN A 52 13.06 -1.46 2.77
CA ASN A 52 14.45 -1.73 3.13
C ASN A 52 14.59 -2.55 4.42
N ASN A 53 13.54 -2.63 5.22
CA ASN A 53 13.44 -3.49 6.41
C ASN A 53 12.82 -4.86 6.09
N ASP A 54 12.83 -5.27 4.82
CA ASP A 54 12.26 -6.51 4.29
C ASP A 54 10.74 -6.66 4.50
N ALA A 55 10.04 -5.61 4.94
CA ALA A 55 8.59 -5.65 5.06
C ALA A 55 7.94 -5.63 3.68
N LEU A 56 7.02 -6.57 3.45
CA LEU A 56 6.18 -6.58 2.27
C LEU A 56 4.94 -5.73 2.52
N VAL A 57 4.69 -4.79 1.61
CA VAL A 57 3.57 -3.85 1.68
C VAL A 57 2.87 -3.73 0.34
N ALA A 58 1.59 -3.37 0.36
CA ALA A 58 0.86 -3.06 -0.85
C ALA A 58 -0.04 -1.84 -0.67
N LEU A 59 -0.03 -0.94 -1.66
CA LEU A 59 -1.06 0.05 -1.86
C LEU A 59 -2.17 -0.58 -2.70
N VAL A 60 -3.39 -0.61 -2.16
CA VAL A 60 -4.56 -1.17 -2.84
C VAL A 60 -5.68 -0.14 -2.89
N ARG A 61 -6.38 -0.10 -4.01
CA ARG A 61 -7.58 0.71 -4.21
C ARG A 61 -8.54 -0.05 -5.13
N GLU A 62 -9.80 -0.14 -4.75
CA GLU A 62 -10.82 -0.76 -5.59
C GLU A 62 -10.99 0.09 -6.88
N LYS A 63 -11.11 -0.59 -8.03
CA LYS A 63 -10.95 0.01 -9.35
C LYS A 63 -12.15 0.84 -9.79
N GLU A 64 -13.38 0.40 -9.51
CA GLU A 64 -14.60 0.97 -10.11
C GLU A 64 -15.36 1.93 -9.17
N ASN A 65 -15.40 1.60 -7.89
CA ASN A 65 -16.22 2.18 -6.83
C ASN A 65 -15.38 2.45 -5.55
N ALA A 66 -14.21 3.06 -5.71
CA ALA A 66 -13.36 3.41 -4.55
C ALA A 66 -14.15 4.23 -3.51
N PRO A 67 -14.31 3.74 -2.26
CA PRO A 67 -15.21 4.35 -1.27
C PRO A 67 -14.71 5.70 -0.74
N ALA A 68 -13.42 5.98 -0.90
CA ALA A 68 -12.77 7.22 -0.52
C ALA A 68 -11.57 7.50 -1.45
N PRO A 69 -11.15 8.75 -1.61
CA PRO A 69 -9.91 9.07 -2.30
C PRO A 69 -8.71 8.41 -1.59
N GLY A 70 -7.67 8.14 -2.36
CA GLY A 70 -6.44 7.57 -1.84
C GLY A 70 -6.29 6.06 -2.01
N TYR A 71 -5.27 5.52 -1.34
CA TYR A 71 -4.92 4.11 -1.34
C TYR A 71 -4.83 3.58 0.08
N ILE A 72 -5.20 2.32 0.25
CA ILE A 72 -5.01 1.59 1.50
C ILE A 72 -3.60 1.00 1.47
N LEU A 73 -2.79 1.33 2.47
CA LEU A 73 -1.54 0.65 2.77
C LEU A 73 -1.82 -0.58 3.62
N THR A 74 -1.50 -1.75 3.08
CA THR A 74 -1.50 -3.02 3.80
C THR A 74 -0.09 -3.57 3.91
N ALA A 75 0.16 -4.43 4.91
CA ALA A 75 1.45 -5.08 5.08
C ALA A 75 1.30 -6.54 5.52
N ILE A 76 2.26 -7.37 5.12
CA ILE A 76 2.37 -8.77 5.50
C ILE A 76 3.44 -8.93 6.57
N GLY A 77 3.20 -9.83 7.53
CA GLY A 77 4.19 -10.25 8.51
C GLY A 77 3.98 -9.64 9.90
N ARG A 78 5.04 -9.57 10.69
CA ARG A 78 4.99 -9.26 12.13
C ARG A 78 5.59 -7.91 12.52
N THR A 79 6.21 -7.19 11.59
CA THR A 79 6.79 -5.86 11.84
C THR A 79 5.74 -4.93 12.47
N PRO A 80 6.05 -4.17 13.52
CA PRO A 80 5.10 -3.25 14.13
C PRO A 80 4.47 -2.29 13.09
N PRO A 81 3.14 -2.08 13.08
CA PRO A 81 2.47 -1.26 12.06
C PRO A 81 2.98 0.17 11.97
N ASN A 82 3.36 0.76 13.10
CA ASN A 82 3.98 2.08 13.16
C ASN A 82 5.34 2.09 12.45
N GLU A 83 6.19 1.09 12.65
CA GLU A 83 7.49 0.98 11.98
C GLU A 83 7.30 0.82 10.47
N VAL A 84 6.36 -0.04 10.05
CA VAL A 84 6.02 -0.19 8.62
C VAL A 84 5.56 1.13 8.01
N LEU A 85 4.68 1.86 8.71
CA LEU A 85 4.18 3.15 8.21
C LEU A 85 5.31 4.19 8.09
N MET A 86 6.16 4.28 9.11
CA MET A 86 7.27 5.25 9.12
C MET A 86 8.28 4.95 8.02
N GLU A 87 8.67 3.69 7.87
CA GLU A 87 9.57 3.26 6.80
C GLU A 87 8.94 3.54 5.43
N PHE A 88 7.68 3.12 5.22
CA PHE A 88 6.97 3.37 3.97
C PHE A 88 6.93 4.86 3.61
N ILE A 89 6.55 5.74 4.54
CA ILE A 89 6.47 7.18 4.30
C ILE A 89 7.84 7.74 3.94
N GLY A 90 8.89 7.34 4.65
CA GLY A 90 10.27 7.76 4.39
C GLY A 90 10.75 7.35 3.00
N GLU A 91 10.51 6.10 2.61
CA GLU A 91 10.93 5.56 1.32
C GLU A 91 10.06 6.04 0.13
N PHE A 92 8.76 6.17 0.37
CA PHE A 92 7.80 6.71 -0.58
C PHE A 92 7.96 8.24 -0.72
N GLY A 93 8.59 8.91 0.24
CA GLY A 93 8.93 10.34 0.13
C GLY A 93 7.70 11.25 0.16
N ILE A 94 6.63 10.87 0.86
CA ILE A 94 5.45 11.71 1.11
C ILE A 94 5.50 12.28 2.52
N PRO A 95 4.87 13.43 2.78
CA PRO A 95 4.78 13.96 4.14
C PRO A 95 3.74 13.20 4.97
N HIS A 96 3.93 13.18 6.29
CA HIS A 96 2.98 12.57 7.24
C HIS A 96 1.56 13.11 7.14
N SER A 97 1.38 14.35 6.67
CA SER A 97 0.06 14.95 6.46
C SER A 97 -0.79 14.24 5.39
N ARG A 98 -0.18 13.37 4.56
CA ARG A 98 -0.90 12.52 3.60
C ARG A 98 -1.46 11.24 4.23
N VAL A 99 -1.22 10.98 5.52
CA VAL A 99 -1.85 9.87 6.23
C VAL A 99 -3.24 10.31 6.71
N ALA A 100 -4.28 9.86 6.01
CA ALA A 100 -5.66 10.19 6.34
C ALA A 100 -6.16 9.42 7.58
N HIS A 101 -5.86 8.12 7.64
CA HIS A 101 -6.28 7.23 8.72
C HIS A 101 -5.18 6.24 9.05
N LYS A 102 -5.02 5.89 10.33
CA LYS A 102 -4.13 4.82 10.79
C LYS A 102 -4.96 3.59 11.16
N GLY A 103 -4.43 2.40 10.89
CA GLY A 103 -5.03 1.11 11.26
C GLY A 103 -4.66 0.62 12.66
N PHE A 104 -4.00 1.47 13.45
CA PHE A 104 -3.48 1.14 14.77
C PHE A 104 -3.57 2.35 15.71
N PRO A 105 -3.57 2.14 17.04
CA PRO A 105 -3.64 3.20 18.05
C PRO A 105 -2.48 4.20 18.01
#